data_AF-A0A1Z8V1V8-F1
#
_entry.id   AF-A0A1Z8V1V8-F1
#
_cell.length_a   1.000
_cell.length_b   1.000
_cell.length_c   1.000
_cell.angle_alpha   90.00
_cell.angle_beta   90.00
_cell.angle_gamma   90.00
#
_symmetry.space_group_name_H-M   'P 1'
#
loop_
_entity.id
_entity.type
_entity.pdbx_description
1 polymer ?
#
loop_
_entity_poly.entity_id
_entity_poly.type
_entity_poly.pdbx_seq_one_letter_code
_entity_poly.pdbx_strand_id
1 'polypeptide(L)'
;MRFLGLAICFAIILGAVLQIGVHLFIDINAALFVLGGASGFLVMKNNPSNHTKNFAQGAVYFGWLGSLVGLIAITGNRFMVWGDVEKMGPALAVAMLTILYGYAIKLVSIAFSED
;
A
#
# COMPACT_ATOMS: atom_id res chain seq x y z
N MET A 1 -19.43 15.77 -3.41
CA MET A 1 -18.57 16.02 -2.23
C MET A 1 -17.51 14.92 -2.04
N ARG A 2 -17.87 13.62 -2.06
CA ARG A 2 -16.93 12.49 -1.90
C ARG A 2 -15.77 12.50 -2.92
N PHE A 3 -16.06 12.63 -4.22
CA PHE A 3 -15.03 12.70 -5.27
C PHE A 3 -14.15 13.95 -5.20
N LEU A 4 -14.68 15.08 -4.71
CA LEU A 4 -13.88 16.30 -4.49
C LEU A 4 -12.86 16.06 -3.37
N GLY A 5 -13.29 15.43 -2.27
CA GLY A 5 -12.37 15.02 -1.19
C GLY A 5 -11.29 14.07 -1.68
N LEU A 6 -11.66 13.06 -2.48
CA LEU A 6 -10.71 12.14 -3.10
C LEU A 6 -9.68 12.89 -3.97
N ALA A 7 -10.13 13.82 -4.81
CA ALA A 7 -9.27 14.61 -5.68
C ALA A 7 -8.26 15.43 -4.88
N ILE A 8 -8.69 16.05 -3.77
CA ILE A 8 -7.79 16.81 -2.87
C ILE A 8 -6.75 15.88 -2.25
N CYS A 9 -7.15 14.72 -1.72
CA CYS A 9 -6.21 13.75 -1.16
C CYS A 9 -5.15 13.32 -2.18
N PHE A 10 -5.57 12.95 -3.39
CA PHE A 10 -4.63 12.53 -4.43
C PHE A 10 -3.80 13.68 -5.00
N ALA A 11 -4.30 14.92 -5.04
CA ALA A 11 -3.52 16.08 -5.45
C ALA A 11 -2.35 16.35 -4.49
N ILE A 12 -2.59 16.22 -3.17
CA ILE A 12 -1.54 16.37 -2.15
C ILE A 12 -0.50 15.24 -2.27
N ILE A 13 -0.95 13.99 -2.41
CA ILE A 13 -0.05 12.84 -2.60
C ILE A 13 0.77 13.03 -3.88
N LEU A 14 0.13 13.38 -4.99
CA LEU A 14 0.79 13.61 -6.27
C LEU A 14 1.83 14.73 -6.19
N GLY A 15 1.51 15.85 -5.52
CA GLY A 15 2.47 16.93 -5.29
C GLY A 15 3.71 16.45 -4.54
N ALA A 16 3.54 15.65 -3.50
CA ALA A 16 4.66 15.05 -2.76
C ALA A 16 5.47 14.07 -3.62
N VAL A 17 4.80 13.21 -4.40
CA VAL A 17 5.45 12.24 -5.29
C VAL A 17 6.26 12.93 -6.38
N LEU A 18 5.74 13.99 -6.99
CA LEU A 18 6.45 14.77 -8.01
C LEU A 18 7.68 15.48 -7.44
N GLN A 19 7.58 16.01 -6.21
CA GLN A 19 8.69 16.68 -5.53
C GLN A 19 9.83 15.71 -5.16
N ILE A 20 9.49 14.47 -4.75
CA ILE A 20 10.47 13.48 -4.29
C ILE A 20 11.03 12.64 -5.46
N GLY A 21 10.20 12.36 -6.46
CA GLY A 21 10.56 11.58 -7.65
C GLY A 21 9.68 10.34 -7.80
N VAL A 22 8.93 10.28 -8.91
CA VAL A 22 7.90 9.26 -9.18
C VAL A 22 8.43 7.83 -9.11
N HIS A 23 9.65 7.59 -9.60
CA HIS A 23 10.26 6.26 -9.67
C HIS A 23 10.41 5.56 -8.30
N LEU A 24 10.49 6.34 -7.20
CA LEU A 24 10.57 5.80 -5.83
C LEU A 24 9.23 5.28 -5.30
N PHE A 25 8.11 5.61 -5.98
CA PHE A 25 6.75 5.29 -5.54
C PHE A 25 6.09 4.18 -6.34
N ILE A 26 6.80 3.58 -7.29
CA ILE A 26 6.26 2.55 -8.19
C ILE A 26 7.08 1.28 -8.05
N ASP A 27 6.51 0.28 -7.37
CA ASP A 27 7.06 -1.07 -7.24
C ASP A 27 5.98 -2.13 -7.49
N ILE A 28 6.21 -2.99 -8.49
CA ILE A 28 5.23 -3.98 -8.92
C ILE A 28 5.02 -5.09 -7.88
N ASN A 29 6.07 -5.46 -7.13
CA ASN A 29 5.97 -6.54 -6.15
C ASN A 29 5.19 -6.09 -4.92
N ALA A 30 5.43 -4.86 -4.44
CA ALA A 30 4.64 -4.24 -3.39
C ALA A 30 3.17 -4.10 -3.81
N ALA A 31 2.89 -3.70 -5.06
CA ALA A 31 1.54 -3.61 -5.59
C ALA A 31 0.85 -4.98 -5.63
N LEU A 32 1.53 -6.02 -6.14
CA LEU A 32 1.02 -7.38 -6.19
C LEU A 32 0.76 -7.95 -4.79
N PHE A 33 1.64 -7.70 -3.82
CA PHE A 33 1.45 -8.15 -2.44
C PHE A 33 0.16 -7.57 -1.85
N VAL A 34 -0.08 -6.28 -2.03
CA VAL A 34 -1.26 -5.58 -1.50
C VAL A 34 -2.52 -6.00 -2.25
N LEU A 35 -2.51 -6.03 -3.58
CA LEU A 35 -3.68 -6.39 -4.39
C LEU A 35 -4.07 -7.86 -4.23
N GLY A 36 -3.07 -8.76 -4.23
CA GLY A 36 -3.27 -10.19 -3.98
C GLY A 36 -3.81 -10.43 -2.57
N GLY A 37 -3.22 -9.76 -1.58
CA GLY A 37 -3.70 -9.79 -0.20
C GLY A 37 -5.11 -9.25 0.00
N ALA A 38 -5.44 -8.12 -0.63
CA ALA A 38 -6.78 -7.55 -0.63
C ALA A 38 -7.82 -8.51 -1.24
N SER A 39 -7.46 -9.15 -2.35
CA SER A 39 -8.30 -10.15 -3.03
C SER A 39 -8.51 -11.38 -2.15
N GLY A 40 -7.45 -11.90 -1.53
CA GLY A 40 -7.54 -13.03 -0.60
C GLY A 40 -8.40 -12.70 0.62
N PHE A 41 -8.24 -11.49 1.19
CA PHE A 41 -9.04 -11.02 2.32
C PHE A 41 -10.52 -10.87 1.96
N LEU A 42 -10.82 -10.36 0.76
CA LEU A 42 -12.19 -10.28 0.23
C LEU A 42 -12.84 -11.67 0.15
N VAL A 43 -12.14 -12.64 -0.45
CA VAL A 43 -12.61 -14.03 -0.54
C VAL A 43 -12.81 -14.63 0.86
N MET A 44 -11.88 -14.39 1.78
CA MET A 44 -11.98 -14.85 3.17
C MET A 44 -13.20 -14.28 3.90
N LYS A 45 -13.54 -13.01 3.66
CA LYS A 45 -14.73 -12.39 4.27
C LYS A 45 -16.05 -12.92 3.72
N ASN A 46 -16.06 -13.40 2.47
CA ASN A 46 -17.19 -14.04 1.79
C ASN A 46 -18.55 -13.37 2.07
N ASN A 47 -18.58 -12.02 2.03
CA ASN A 47 -19.77 -11.25 2.32
C ASN A 47 -20.10 -10.31 1.14
N PRO A 48 -21.07 -10.70 0.28
CA PRO A 48 -21.43 -9.99 -0.95
C PRO A 48 -21.86 -8.54 -0.77
N SER A 49 -22.52 -8.21 0.34
CA SER A 49 -23.07 -6.87 0.58
C SER A 49 -21.99 -5.81 0.83
N ASN A 50 -20.75 -6.21 1.10
CA ASN A 50 -19.67 -5.32 1.51
C ASN A 50 -18.36 -5.56 0.75
N HIS A 51 -18.41 -6.07 -0.49
CA HIS A 51 -17.21 -6.42 -1.26
C HIS A 51 -16.18 -5.29 -1.34
N THR A 52 -16.60 -4.08 -1.70
CA THR A 52 -15.70 -2.92 -1.81
C THR A 52 -15.04 -2.59 -0.48
N LYS A 53 -15.82 -2.56 0.62
CA LYS A 53 -15.32 -2.30 1.98
C LYS A 53 -14.36 -3.39 2.45
N ASN A 54 -14.68 -4.66 2.20
CA ASN A 54 -13.85 -5.80 2.56
C ASN A 54 -12.52 -5.82 1.79
N PHE A 55 -12.55 -5.54 0.48
CA PHE A 55 -11.35 -5.42 -0.34
C PHE A 55 -10.44 -4.30 0.16
N ALA A 56 -11.00 -3.11 0.41
CA ALA A 56 -10.26 -1.97 0.93
C ALA A 56 -9.66 -2.21 2.32
N GLN A 57 -10.41 -2.88 3.20
CA GLN A 57 -9.91 -3.31 4.51
C GLN A 57 -8.75 -4.30 4.34
N GLY A 58 -8.90 -5.26 3.43
CA GLY A 58 -7.84 -6.21 3.07
C GLY A 58 -6.58 -5.53 2.55
N ALA A 59 -6.73 -4.52 1.68
CA ALA A 59 -5.60 -3.75 1.16
C ALA A 59 -4.80 -3.05 2.27
N VAL A 60 -5.48 -2.46 3.26
CA VAL A 60 -4.79 -1.86 4.43
C VAL A 60 -4.14 -2.92 5.30
N TYR A 61 -4.82 -4.05 5.58
CA TYR A 61 -4.22 -5.14 6.34
C TYR A 61 -2.94 -5.65 5.69
N PHE A 62 -2.98 -5.94 4.38
CA PHE A 62 -1.81 -6.42 3.66
C PHE A 62 -0.77 -5.34 3.37
N GLY A 63 -1.15 -4.07 3.38
CA GLY A 63 -0.19 -2.95 3.40
C GLY A 63 0.70 -2.99 4.64
N TRP A 64 0.10 -3.17 5.82
CA TRP A 64 0.84 -3.32 7.07
C TRP A 64 1.59 -4.64 7.17
N LEU A 65 1.00 -5.77 6.75
CA LEU A 65 1.71 -7.05 6.73
C LEU A 65 2.92 -7.02 5.78
N GLY A 66 2.78 -6.39 4.61
CA GLY A 66 3.88 -6.23 3.66
C GLY A 66 5.04 -5.43 4.24
N SER A 67 4.73 -4.36 4.99
CA SER A 67 5.75 -3.57 5.69
C SER A 67 6.44 -4.38 6.77
N LEU A 68 5.70 -5.13 7.58
CA LEU A 68 6.28 -6.03 8.58
C LEU A 68 7.19 -7.08 7.94
N VAL A 69 6.77 -7.71 6.84
CA VAL A 69 7.60 -8.66 6.09
C VAL A 69 8.88 -8.00 5.57
N GLY A 70 8.78 -6.79 5.00
CA GLY A 70 9.94 -6.02 4.53
C GLY A 70 10.90 -5.68 5.66
N LEU A 71 10.40 -5.20 6.81
CA LEU A 71 11.21 -4.90 7.99
C LEU A 71 11.88 -6.15 8.56
N ILE A 72 11.18 -7.29 8.61
CA ILE A 72 11.76 -8.57 9.02
C ILE A 72 12.88 -9.00 8.06
N ALA A 73 12.70 -8.82 6.74
CA ALA A 73 13.73 -9.13 5.77
C ALA A 73 14.98 -8.25 5.94
N ILE A 74 14.80 -6.96 6.18
CA ILE A 74 15.88 -5.99 6.40
C ILE A 74 16.64 -6.32 7.70
N THR A 75 15.92 -6.46 8.82
CA THR A 75 16.52 -6.74 10.14
C THR A 75 17.09 -8.15 10.25
N GLY A 76 16.52 -9.12 9.53
CA GLY A 76 17.08 -10.45 9.33
C GLY A 76 18.29 -10.49 8.40
N ASN A 77 18.79 -9.32 7.97
CA ASN A 77 19.95 -9.14 7.11
C ASN A 77 19.87 -9.95 5.80
N ARG A 78 18.66 -10.11 5.25
CA ARG A 78 18.48 -10.80 3.98
C ARG A 78 19.22 -10.01 2.88
N PHE A 79 19.98 -10.72 2.04
CA PHE A 79 20.79 -10.13 0.97
C PHE A 79 21.92 -9.19 1.45
N MET A 80 22.37 -9.33 2.71
CA MET A 80 23.43 -8.48 3.27
C MET A 80 23.07 -6.98 3.22
N VAL A 81 21.79 -6.68 3.46
CA VAL A 81 21.25 -5.31 3.43
C VAL A 81 21.48 -4.60 4.76
N TRP A 82 21.49 -5.30 5.89
CA TRP A 82 21.61 -4.65 7.20
C TRP A 82 22.99 -4.02 7.39
N GLY A 83 23.00 -2.72 7.70
CA GLY A 83 24.24 -1.94 7.86
C GLY A 83 24.80 -1.36 6.56
N ASP A 84 24.18 -1.63 5.41
CA ASP A 84 24.53 -1.06 4.11
C ASP A 84 23.50 -0.01 3.70
N VAL A 85 23.83 1.28 3.89
CA VAL A 85 22.91 2.40 3.67
C VAL A 85 22.39 2.44 2.22
N GLU A 86 23.24 2.10 1.24
CA GLU A 86 22.87 2.15 -0.18
C GLU A 86 21.81 1.10 -0.51
N LYS A 87 21.83 -0.05 0.17
CA LYS A 87 20.83 -1.11 -0.01
C LYS A 87 19.61 -0.94 0.91
N MET A 88 19.80 -0.39 2.11
CA MET A 88 18.73 -0.22 3.09
C MET A 88 17.69 0.81 2.63
N GLY A 89 18.13 1.92 2.02
CA GLY A 89 17.21 2.96 1.54
C GLY A 89 16.12 2.41 0.61
N PRO A 90 16.50 1.75 -0.51
CA PRO A 90 15.53 1.12 -1.41
C PRO A 90 14.67 0.04 -0.74
N ALA A 91 15.25 -0.79 0.13
CA ALA A 91 14.49 -1.84 0.83
C ALA A 91 13.43 -1.25 1.77
N LEU A 92 13.77 -0.19 2.51
CA LEU A 92 12.82 0.54 3.36
C LEU A 92 11.74 1.23 2.52
N ALA A 93 12.11 1.83 1.38
CA ALA A 93 11.15 2.42 0.47
C ALA A 93 10.09 1.39 0.05
N VAL A 94 10.51 0.24 -0.48
CA VAL A 94 9.58 -0.85 -0.87
C VAL A 94 8.70 -1.31 0.30
N ALA A 95 9.25 -1.44 1.51
CA ALA A 95 8.48 -1.81 2.70
C ALA A 95 7.44 -0.74 3.11
N MET A 96 7.69 0.54 2.82
CA MET A 96 6.73 1.62 3.07
C MET A 96 5.68 1.73 1.95
N LEU A 97 6.03 1.37 0.71
CA LEU A 97 5.11 1.42 -0.43
C LEU A 97 3.89 0.52 -0.24
N THR A 98 4.03 -0.63 0.42
CA THR A 98 2.86 -1.49 0.68
C THR A 98 1.80 -0.78 1.53
N ILE A 99 2.22 0.00 2.55
CA ILE A 99 1.30 0.80 3.37
C ILE A 99 0.66 1.89 2.52
N LEU A 100 1.46 2.62 1.75
CA LEU A 100 0.96 3.68 0.87
C LEU A 100 -0.09 3.14 -0.11
N TYR A 101 0.17 2.02 -0.75
CA TYR A 101 -0.74 1.38 -1.69
C TYR A 101 -2.03 0.90 -1.01
N GLY A 102 -1.92 0.29 0.18
CA GLY A 102 -3.07 -0.13 0.96
C GLY A 102 -4.02 1.03 1.29
N TYR A 103 -3.48 2.16 1.74
CA TYR A 103 -4.28 3.35 2.03
C TYR A 103 -4.76 4.08 0.78
N ALA A 104 -4.00 4.10 -0.31
CA ALA A 104 -4.46 4.65 -1.59
C ALA A 104 -5.71 3.91 -2.10
N ILE A 105 -5.71 2.57 -2.04
CA ILE A 105 -6.88 1.75 -2.37
C ILE A 105 -8.04 2.07 -1.43
N LYS A 106 -7.79 2.23 -0.13
CA LYS A 106 -8.83 2.57 0.84
C LYS A 106 -9.45 3.94 0.57
N LEU A 107 -8.66 4.96 0.22
CA LEU A 107 -9.16 6.28 -0.14
C LEU A 107 -10.07 6.21 -1.36
N VAL A 108 -9.64 5.49 -2.42
CA VAL A 108 -10.47 5.24 -3.60
C VAL A 108 -11.78 4.57 -3.19
N SER A 109 -11.72 3.49 -2.40
CA SER A 109 -12.90 2.77 -1.95
C SER A 109 -13.91 3.64 -1.18
N ILE A 110 -13.46 4.61 -0.39
CA ILE A 110 -14.36 5.51 0.36
C ILE A 110 -15.19 6.39 -0.59
N ALA A 111 -14.61 6.78 -1.74
CA ALA A 111 -15.33 7.58 -2.72
C ALA A 111 -16.44 6.77 -3.43
N PHE A 112 -16.25 5.45 -3.55
CA PHE A 112 -17.17 4.53 -4.21
C PHE A 112 -18.07 3.74 -3.25
N SER A 113 -17.85 3.82 -1.93
CA SER A 113 -18.75 3.20 -0.97
C SER A 113 -20.02 4.03 -0.83
N GLU A 114 -21.15 3.39 -1.05
CA GLU A 114 -22.48 3.88 -0.65
C GLU A 114 -22.60 3.65 0.86
N ASP A 115 -22.09 4.61 1.64
CA ASP A 115 -22.60 4.83 3.00
C ASP A 115 -23.91 5.62 2.93
#